data_AF-A0A7T0JPL0-F1
#
_entry.id   AF-A0A7T0JPL0-F1
#
_cell.length_a   1.000
_cell.length_b   1.000
_cell.length_c   1.000
_cell.angle_alpha   90.00
_cell.angle_beta   90.00
_cell.angle_gamma   90.00
#
_symmetry.space_group_name_H-M   'P 1'
#
loop_
_entity.id
_entity.type
_entity.pdbx_description
1 polymer ?
#
loop_
_entity_poly.entity_id
_entity_poly.type
_entity_poly.pdbx_seq_one_letter_code
_entity_poly.pdbx_strand_id
1 'polypeptide(L)'
;MNMLKLMRNFCGIGILIYAVAACTAEPDPQTNSKEVTAMEEQAKRRAPKPVEPVVIGNIRYEVIRGAKSRGFAQNGGVIAAVDIAKDEELWTLVVYRTEYDLNEERDVQEIYITKLTPSQDKSMLRVENEAQKSYMVNLTTREVTEIAD
;
A
#
# COMPACT_ATOMS: atom_id res chain seq x y z
N MET A 1 27.70 4.42 -33.63
CA MET A 1 28.23 5.20 -34.76
C MET A 1 28.17 6.66 -34.35
N ASN A 2 29.27 7.17 -33.76
CA ASN A 2 29.34 8.50 -33.17
C ASN A 2 30.12 9.42 -34.12
N MET A 3 29.44 10.44 -34.64
CA MET A 3 29.93 11.48 -35.54
C MET A 3 29.32 12.78 -34.97
N LEU A 4 29.97 13.92 -34.79
CA LEU A 4 31.28 14.43 -35.14
C LEU A 4 31.51 15.65 -34.23
N LYS A 5 32.67 15.77 -33.58
CA LYS A 5 33.16 17.06 -33.05
C LYS A 5 33.66 17.89 -34.22
N LEU A 6 33.22 19.14 -34.33
CA LEU A 6 33.83 20.11 -35.24
C LEU A 6 34.29 21.34 -34.43
N MET A 7 35.61 21.47 -34.30
CA MET A 7 36.33 22.68 -33.89
C MET A 7 36.49 23.61 -35.09
N ARG A 8 36.51 24.94 -34.88
CA ARG A 8 37.47 25.82 -35.58
C ARG A 8 37.60 27.22 -34.97
N ASN A 9 38.87 27.59 -34.78
CA ASN A 9 39.47 28.88 -34.48
C ASN A 9 39.19 29.97 -35.55
N PHE A 10 39.36 31.25 -35.18
CA PHE A 10 40.21 32.32 -35.78
C PHE A 10 39.77 33.66 -35.13
N CYS A 11 40.60 34.37 -34.34
CA CYS A 11 41.68 35.32 -34.69
C CYS A 11 41.21 36.60 -35.40
N GLY A 12 41.40 37.77 -34.77
CA GLY A 12 41.37 39.08 -35.44
C GLY A 12 41.01 40.27 -34.53
N ILE A 13 42.01 41.12 -34.27
CA ILE A 13 41.97 42.36 -33.47
C ILE A 13 41.43 43.53 -34.32
N GLY A 14 40.64 44.43 -33.72
CA GLY A 14 40.29 45.73 -34.31
C GLY A 14 39.52 46.65 -33.35
N ILE A 15 40.20 47.65 -32.81
CA ILE A 15 39.68 48.70 -31.91
C ILE A 15 39.05 49.83 -32.72
N LEU A 16 37.87 50.31 -32.32
CA LEU A 16 37.51 51.74 -32.42
C LEU A 16 36.46 52.10 -31.36
N ILE A 17 36.77 53.12 -30.57
CA ILE A 17 36.01 53.61 -29.41
C ILE A 17 35.16 54.80 -29.87
N TYR A 18 33.86 54.81 -29.59
CA TYR A 18 33.04 56.03 -29.51
C TYR A 18 32.08 55.97 -28.31
N ALA A 19 31.82 57.14 -27.75
CA ALA A 19 31.47 57.39 -26.37
C ALA A 19 30.01 57.11 -25.96
N VAL A 20 29.90 56.54 -24.76
CA VAL A 20 28.96 56.79 -23.64
C VAL A 20 27.51 57.17 -23.98
N ALA A 21 26.64 56.17 -23.92
CA ALA A 21 25.30 56.33 -23.33
C ALA A 21 25.27 55.54 -22.02
N ALA A 22 25.22 56.25 -20.89
CA ALA A 22 24.99 55.64 -19.60
C ALA A 22 23.54 55.12 -19.54
N CYS A 23 23.36 53.82 -19.78
CA CYS A 23 22.22 53.08 -19.29
C CYS A 23 22.78 51.91 -18.48
N THR A 24 22.49 51.95 -17.19
CA THR A 24 22.99 51.05 -16.15
C THR A 24 22.75 49.59 -16.51
N ALA A 25 23.81 48.77 -16.41
CA ALA A 25 23.76 47.33 -16.59
C ALA A 25 23.38 46.63 -15.28
N GLU A 26 22.31 45.81 -15.36
CA GLU A 26 22.20 44.43 -14.86
C GLU A 26 22.30 44.15 -13.35
N PRO A 27 21.96 42.94 -12.86
CA PRO A 27 20.91 42.00 -13.23
C PRO A 27 19.98 41.67 -12.03
N ASP A 28 18.90 40.97 -12.33
CA ASP A 28 17.91 40.40 -11.42
C ASP A 28 18.51 39.45 -10.37
N PRO A 29 18.12 39.55 -9.07
CA PRO A 29 18.06 38.42 -8.19
C PRO A 29 16.60 37.92 -8.06
N GLN A 30 16.24 36.96 -8.90
CA GLN A 30 15.23 35.96 -8.51
C GLN A 30 15.71 35.35 -7.19
N THR A 31 14.89 35.39 -6.13
CA THR A 31 14.66 34.30 -5.16
C THR A 31 13.73 34.82 -4.06
N ASN A 32 12.42 34.80 -4.31
CA ASN A 32 11.38 34.59 -3.29
C ASN A 32 10.06 34.43 -4.06
N SER A 33 9.54 33.22 -4.27
CA SER A 33 8.81 32.52 -3.23
C SER A 33 9.11 31.03 -3.28
N LYS A 34 9.49 30.52 -2.12
CA LYS A 34 9.61 29.10 -1.80
C LYS A 34 8.48 28.31 -2.46
N GLU A 35 8.84 27.47 -3.42
CA GLU A 35 8.13 26.24 -3.70
C GLU A 35 8.21 25.44 -2.40
N VAL A 36 7.18 25.56 -1.57
CA VAL A 36 6.97 24.65 -0.45
C VAL A 36 6.57 23.34 -1.11
N THR A 37 7.58 22.54 -1.46
CA THR A 37 7.40 21.14 -1.80
C THR A 37 6.54 20.54 -0.69
N ALA A 38 5.40 20.01 -1.10
CA ALA A 38 4.36 19.51 -0.24
C ALA A 38 4.95 18.58 0.83
N MET A 39 4.86 18.99 2.08
CA MET A 39 4.94 18.06 3.19
C MET A 39 3.51 17.55 3.41
N GLU A 40 3.06 16.66 2.53
CA GLU A 40 1.91 15.80 2.84
C GLU A 40 2.36 14.86 3.95
N GLU A 41 2.25 15.32 5.19
CA GLU A 41 2.39 14.46 6.36
C GLU A 41 1.18 13.52 6.40
N GLN A 42 1.26 12.42 5.65
CA GLN A 42 0.23 11.39 5.62
C GLN A 42 0.16 10.75 7.02
N ALA A 43 -0.94 11.04 7.72
CA ALA A 43 -1.20 10.48 9.03
C ALA A 43 -1.21 8.94 8.93
N LYS A 44 -0.19 8.30 9.51
CA LYS A 44 -0.03 6.84 9.50
C LYS A 44 -1.29 6.17 10.04
N ARG A 45 -1.94 5.34 9.22
CA ARG A 45 -3.14 4.59 9.61
C ARG A 45 -2.81 3.60 10.74
N ARG A 46 -3.66 3.54 11.77
CA ARG A 46 -3.56 2.51 12.82
C ARG A 46 -4.28 1.25 12.36
N ALA A 47 -3.64 0.09 12.54
CA ALA A 47 -4.32 -1.19 12.32
C ALA A 47 -5.54 -1.34 13.26
N PRO A 48 -6.59 -2.05 12.84
CA PRO A 48 -7.78 -2.25 13.66
C PRO A 48 -7.51 -3.09 14.89
N LYS A 49 -8.48 -3.05 15.81
CA LYS A 49 -8.47 -3.82 17.05
C LYS A 49 -8.34 -5.33 16.76
N PRO A 50 -7.77 -6.11 17.71
CA PRO A 50 -7.80 -7.56 17.64
C PRO A 50 -9.20 -8.09 17.36
N VAL A 51 -9.29 -9.06 16.44
CA VAL A 51 -10.52 -9.80 16.16
C VAL A 51 -10.47 -11.05 17.02
N GLU A 52 -11.51 -11.27 17.82
CA GLU A 52 -11.63 -12.46 18.65
C GLU A 52 -11.73 -13.72 17.77
N PRO A 53 -10.96 -14.78 18.07
CA PRO A 53 -11.08 -16.05 17.37
C PRO A 53 -12.46 -16.70 17.56
N VAL A 54 -12.88 -17.48 16.57
CA VAL A 54 -14.10 -18.30 16.64
C VAL A 54 -13.71 -19.75 16.91
N VAL A 55 -14.28 -20.35 17.94
CA VAL A 55 -14.03 -21.76 18.30
C VAL A 55 -15.23 -22.62 17.91
N ILE A 56 -14.98 -23.69 17.14
CA ILE A 56 -15.98 -24.69 16.75
C ILE A 56 -15.37 -26.07 16.99
N GLY A 57 -15.91 -26.81 17.97
CA GLY A 57 -15.35 -28.09 18.38
C GLY A 57 -13.92 -27.91 18.88
N ASN A 58 -12.96 -28.64 18.30
CA ASN A 58 -11.53 -28.55 18.65
C ASN A 58 -10.73 -27.59 17.77
N ILE A 59 -11.38 -26.80 16.91
CA ILE A 59 -10.71 -25.91 15.96
C ILE A 59 -10.98 -24.45 16.33
N ARG A 60 -9.91 -23.67 16.43
CA ARG A 60 -9.92 -22.21 16.57
C ARG A 60 -9.66 -21.58 15.21
N TYR A 61 -10.60 -20.76 14.75
CA TYR A 61 -10.46 -19.95 13.55
C TYR A 61 -10.05 -18.54 13.94
N GLU A 62 -8.92 -18.06 13.44
CA GLU A 62 -8.36 -16.78 13.81
C GLU A 62 -7.84 -15.99 12.62
N VAL A 63 -7.81 -14.67 12.74
CA VAL A 63 -7.24 -13.78 11.73
C VAL A 63 -5.72 -13.83 11.84
N ILE A 64 -5.04 -14.13 10.73
CA ILE A 64 -3.59 -14.00 10.65
C ILE A 64 -3.25 -12.52 10.52
N ARG A 65 -2.63 -11.97 11.57
CA ARG A 65 -2.11 -10.61 11.56
C ARG A 65 -0.73 -10.57 10.91
N GLY A 66 -0.50 -9.52 10.10
CA GLY A 66 0.80 -9.33 9.45
C GLY A 66 1.16 -10.49 8.51
N ALA A 67 0.18 -10.98 7.75
CA ALA A 67 0.33 -12.15 6.89
C ALA A 67 1.51 -12.03 5.90
N LYS A 68 1.95 -10.81 5.53
CA LYS A 68 3.18 -10.64 4.73
C LYS A 68 4.42 -11.29 5.36
N SER A 69 4.56 -11.23 6.69
CA SER A 69 5.70 -11.87 7.37
C SER A 69 5.71 -13.40 7.22
N ARG A 70 4.56 -13.98 6.87
CA ARG A 70 4.35 -15.40 6.60
C ARG A 70 4.35 -15.73 5.10
N GLY A 71 4.75 -14.80 4.23
CA GLY A 71 4.89 -15.01 2.78
C GLY A 71 3.65 -14.68 1.94
N PHE A 72 2.59 -14.09 2.53
CA PHE A 72 1.42 -13.64 1.77
C PHE A 72 1.68 -12.29 1.07
N ALA A 73 0.94 -12.00 0.00
CA ALA A 73 1.07 -10.74 -0.75
C ALA A 73 0.46 -9.51 -0.02
N GLN A 74 -0.30 -9.75 1.04
CA GLN A 74 -1.12 -8.76 1.78
C GLN A 74 -1.06 -9.02 3.28
N ASN A 75 -1.36 -8.01 4.11
CA ASN A 75 -1.40 -8.18 5.56
C ASN A 75 -2.78 -8.58 6.08
N GLY A 76 -3.85 -8.11 5.45
CA GLY A 76 -5.23 -8.41 5.82
C GLY A 76 -5.83 -9.61 5.06
N GLY A 77 -7.08 -9.95 5.34
CA GLY A 77 -7.85 -10.92 4.54
C GLY A 77 -7.40 -12.38 4.61
N VAL A 78 -6.58 -12.76 5.60
CA VAL A 78 -6.11 -14.14 5.78
C VAL A 78 -6.56 -14.68 7.14
N ILE A 79 -7.06 -15.91 7.15
CA ILE A 79 -7.44 -16.64 8.36
C ILE A 79 -6.65 -17.95 8.48
N ALA A 80 -6.51 -18.44 9.71
CA ALA A 80 -5.98 -19.76 10.03
C ALA A 80 -7.05 -20.61 10.74
N ALA A 81 -6.97 -21.93 10.55
CA ALA A 81 -7.60 -22.91 11.41
C ALA A 81 -6.52 -23.60 12.24
N VAL A 82 -6.69 -23.63 13.56
CA VAL A 82 -5.72 -24.16 14.51
C VAL A 82 -6.40 -25.23 15.36
N ASP A 83 -5.78 -26.41 15.46
CA ASP A 83 -6.19 -27.44 16.41
C ASP A 83 -5.82 -26.99 17.83
N ILE A 84 -6.81 -26.85 18.70
CA ILE A 84 -6.62 -26.29 20.05
C ILE A 84 -5.86 -27.26 20.96
N ALA A 85 -6.02 -28.57 20.76
CA ALA A 85 -5.42 -29.57 21.64
C ALA A 85 -3.91 -29.66 21.43
N LYS A 86 -3.45 -29.42 20.20
CA LYS A 86 -2.03 -29.50 19.81
C LYS A 86 -1.37 -28.15 19.58
N ASP A 87 -2.17 -27.08 19.53
CA ASP A 87 -1.76 -25.74 19.08
C ASP A 87 -1.10 -25.79 17.69
N GLU A 88 -1.68 -26.62 16.81
CA GLU A 88 -1.14 -26.90 15.47
C GLU A 88 -2.01 -26.21 14.41
N GLU A 89 -1.38 -25.40 13.55
CA GLU A 89 -2.08 -24.84 12.40
C GLU A 89 -2.42 -25.94 11.39
N LEU A 90 -3.72 -26.13 11.15
CA LEU A 90 -4.24 -27.10 10.20
C LEU A 90 -4.18 -26.58 8.77
N TRP A 91 -4.53 -25.30 8.59
CA TRP A 91 -4.48 -24.61 7.30
C TRP A 91 -4.61 -23.10 7.44
N THR A 92 -4.22 -22.40 6.38
CA THR A 92 -4.45 -20.97 6.16
C THR A 92 -5.28 -20.73 4.90
N LEU A 93 -6.07 -19.67 4.88
CA LEU A 93 -6.92 -19.31 3.74
C LEU A 93 -6.92 -17.80 3.50
N VAL A 94 -6.72 -17.39 2.25
CA VAL A 94 -6.96 -16.02 1.80
C VAL A 94 -8.45 -15.89 1.50
N VAL A 95 -9.17 -15.12 2.32
CA VAL A 95 -10.62 -14.92 2.20
C VAL A 95 -10.94 -13.94 1.07
N TYR A 96 -10.17 -12.87 0.97
CA TYR A 96 -10.29 -11.89 -0.11
C TYR A 96 -8.92 -11.31 -0.44
N ARG A 97 -8.77 -10.78 -1.66
CA ARG A 97 -7.56 -10.08 -2.08
C ARG A 97 -7.74 -8.57 -1.94
N THR A 98 -6.70 -7.90 -1.47
CA THR A 98 -6.63 -6.43 -1.55
C THR A 98 -6.05 -6.05 -2.91
N GLU A 99 -6.82 -5.30 -3.69
CA GLU A 99 -6.34 -4.65 -4.90
C GLU A 99 -5.57 -3.39 -4.49
N TYR A 100 -4.36 -3.22 -5.01
CA TYR A 100 -3.47 -2.11 -4.68
C TYR A 100 -3.30 -1.19 -5.88
N ASP A 101 -3.51 0.11 -5.70
CA ASP A 101 -3.02 1.14 -6.61
C ASP A 101 -1.50 1.28 -6.42
N LEU A 102 -0.77 1.22 -7.54
CA LEU A 102 0.69 1.34 -7.57
C LEU A 102 1.15 2.79 -7.33
N ASN A 103 0.27 3.77 -7.47
CA ASN A 103 0.56 5.19 -7.25
C ASN A 103 0.34 5.62 -5.79
N GLU A 104 -0.20 4.74 -4.95
CA GLU A 104 -0.47 5.01 -3.54
C GLU A 104 0.42 4.16 -2.62
N GLU A 105 0.64 4.63 -1.39
CA GLU A 105 1.40 3.88 -0.40
C GLU A 105 0.66 2.58 -0.03
N ARG A 106 1.40 1.48 0.16
CA ARG A 106 0.76 0.16 0.30
C ARG A 106 0.09 -0.07 1.64
N ASP A 107 0.63 0.50 2.71
CA ASP A 107 0.18 0.28 4.08
C ASP A 107 -1.12 1.03 4.39
N VAL A 108 -1.36 2.18 3.75
CA VAL A 108 -2.62 2.91 3.85
C VAL A 108 -3.78 2.17 3.17
N GLN A 109 -3.49 1.36 2.15
CA GLN A 109 -4.47 0.61 1.34
C GLN A 109 -4.88 -0.76 1.92
N GLU A 110 -4.24 -1.24 2.99
CA GLU A 110 -4.56 -2.57 3.53
C GLU A 110 -6.03 -2.65 3.99
N ILE A 111 -6.70 -3.77 3.72
CA ILE A 111 -8.08 -3.99 4.19
C ILE A 111 -8.08 -5.18 5.16
N TYR A 112 -8.37 -4.91 6.42
CA TYR A 112 -8.33 -5.92 7.47
C TYR A 112 -9.70 -6.55 7.74
N ILE A 113 -9.67 -7.80 8.23
CA ILE A 113 -10.84 -8.46 8.78
C ILE A 113 -11.20 -7.77 10.09
N THR A 114 -12.46 -7.47 10.29
CA THR A 114 -12.98 -6.79 11.48
C THR A 114 -13.84 -7.71 12.35
N LYS A 115 -14.42 -8.77 11.78
CA LYS A 115 -15.28 -9.68 12.52
C LYS A 115 -15.34 -11.08 11.88
N LEU A 116 -15.44 -12.07 12.75
CA LEU A 116 -15.71 -13.46 12.42
C LEU A 116 -16.99 -13.89 13.13
N THR A 117 -17.92 -14.53 12.41
CA THR A 117 -19.19 -15.01 12.98
C THR A 117 -19.50 -16.41 12.44
N PRO A 118 -19.62 -17.45 13.28
CA PRO A 118 -20.00 -18.78 12.81
C PRO A 118 -21.47 -18.81 12.37
N SER A 119 -21.79 -19.64 11.39
CA SER A 119 -23.19 -19.97 11.08
C SER A 119 -23.83 -20.79 12.21
N GLN A 120 -25.16 -20.86 12.22
CA GLN A 120 -25.92 -21.59 13.25
C GLN A 120 -25.56 -23.08 13.31
N ASP A 121 -25.38 -23.70 12.14
CA ASP A 121 -24.96 -25.10 11.97
C ASP A 121 -23.45 -25.31 12.10
N LYS A 122 -22.67 -24.22 12.26
CA LYS A 122 -21.22 -24.22 12.40
C LYS A 122 -20.47 -24.82 11.21
N SER A 123 -21.10 -24.88 10.04
CA SER A 123 -20.47 -25.36 8.80
C SER A 123 -19.80 -24.22 8.01
N MET A 124 -20.23 -22.99 8.25
CA MET A 124 -19.74 -21.80 7.58
C MET A 124 -19.21 -20.77 8.58
N LEU A 125 -18.28 -19.94 8.11
CA LEU A 125 -17.76 -18.79 8.84
C LEU A 125 -17.98 -17.52 8.03
N ARG A 126 -18.80 -16.62 8.57
CA ARG A 126 -18.96 -15.28 8.02
C ARG A 126 -17.78 -14.41 8.44
N VAL A 127 -17.17 -13.76 7.46
CA VAL A 127 -16.03 -12.86 7.61
C VAL A 127 -16.42 -11.48 7.12
N GLU A 128 -16.23 -10.46 7.95
CA GLU A 128 -16.50 -9.05 7.62
C GLU A 128 -15.19 -8.28 7.63
N ASN A 129 -15.07 -7.27 6.75
CA ASN A 129 -13.84 -6.47 6.63
C ASN A 129 -14.07 -4.95 6.80
N GLU A 130 -12.99 -4.18 6.80
CA GLU A 130 -13.02 -2.71 6.94
C GLU A 130 -13.77 -1.99 5.80
N ALA A 131 -13.88 -2.63 4.62
CA ALA A 131 -14.61 -2.10 3.46
C ALA A 131 -16.10 -2.46 3.49
N GLN A 132 -16.63 -2.92 4.64
CA GLN A 132 -18.02 -3.34 4.81
C GLN A 132 -18.45 -4.48 3.87
N LYS A 133 -17.49 -5.26 3.37
CA LYS A 133 -17.76 -6.46 2.58
C LYS A 133 -17.89 -7.67 3.51
N SER A 134 -18.80 -8.56 3.14
CA SER A 134 -19.08 -9.80 3.84
C SER A 134 -18.74 -11.00 2.94
N TYR A 135 -18.12 -12.02 3.53
CA TYR A 135 -17.75 -13.25 2.86
C TYR A 135 -18.23 -14.44 3.68
N MET A 136 -18.61 -15.51 3.01
CA MET A 136 -18.93 -16.79 3.64
C MET A 136 -17.88 -17.81 3.25
N VAL A 137 -17.24 -18.40 4.26
CA VAL A 137 -16.22 -19.44 4.11
C VAL A 137 -16.83 -20.79 4.48
N ASN A 138 -16.78 -21.76 3.57
CA ASN A 138 -17.12 -23.14 3.90
C ASN A 138 -15.95 -23.79 4.65
N LEU A 139 -16.18 -24.24 5.88
CA LEU A 139 -15.09 -24.73 6.74
C LEU A 139 -14.56 -26.11 6.33
N THR A 140 -15.31 -26.86 5.53
CA THR A 140 -14.91 -28.18 5.01
C THR A 140 -14.21 -28.05 3.65
N THR A 141 -14.82 -27.35 2.70
CA THR A 141 -14.28 -27.22 1.32
C THR A 141 -13.23 -26.12 1.21
N ARG A 142 -13.27 -25.14 2.12
CA ARG A 142 -12.46 -23.90 2.10
C ARG A 142 -12.80 -22.97 0.93
N GLU A 143 -13.97 -23.17 0.33
CA GLU A 143 -14.49 -22.25 -0.68
C GLU A 143 -14.96 -20.95 -0.02
N VAL A 144 -14.78 -19.85 -0.73
CA VAL A 144 -15.15 -18.51 -0.27
C VAL A 144 -16.09 -17.87 -1.27
N THR A 145 -17.20 -17.35 -0.76
CA THR A 145 -18.19 -16.62 -1.55
C THR A 145 -18.39 -15.24 -0.94
N GLU A 146 -18.20 -14.18 -1.72
CA GLU A 146 -18.63 -12.84 -1.32
C GLU A 146 -20.16 -12.80 -1.29
N ILE A 147 -20.73 -12.27 -0.21
CA ILE A 147 -22.18 -12.16 -0.03
C ILE A 147 -22.59 -10.71 0.14
N ALA A 148 -23.73 -10.35 -0.46
CA ALA A 148 -24.39 -9.09 -0.17
C ALA A 148 -25.14 -9.22 1.17
N ASP A 149 -25.10 -8.16 1.96
CA ASP A 149 -25.91 -8.00 3.17
C ASP A 149 -27.39 -7.70 2.85
#